data_AF-A0A7C9DGT6-F1
#
_entry.id   AF-A0A7C9DGT6-F1
#
_cell.length_a   1.000
_cell.length_b   1.000
_cell.length_c   1.000
_cell.angle_alpha   90.00
_cell.angle_beta   90.00
_cell.angle_gamma   90.00
#
_symmetry.space_group_name_H-M   'P 1'
#
loop_
_entity.id
_entity.type
_entity.pdbx_description
1 polymer ?
#
loop_
_entity_poly.entity_id
_entity_poly.type
_entity_poly.pdbx_seq_one_letter_code
_entity_poly.pdbx_strand_id
1 'polypeptide(L)'
;MDSSQLPQFDHSPNYCEENVYRLCKKLSLAGIADREASDLYVVFISNDKKQIKRDDKSPQVWDLDSTLAFPSPLASYIAETFHPSFQLFSEYQRFYRIVHAPIFLRRFASDRRHMKDSDGNWTAQPPSYDPIVAEGMKVA
;
A
#
# COMPACT_ATOMS: atom_id res chain seq x y z
N MET A 1 2.19 20.72 1.88
CA MET A 1 3.56 20.40 2.35
C MET A 1 4.48 20.52 1.15
N ASP A 2 5.71 20.98 1.35
CA ASP A 2 6.72 20.97 0.29
C ASP A 2 7.22 19.54 0.09
N SER A 3 7.30 19.08 -1.17
CA SER A 3 7.79 17.74 -1.51
C SER A 3 9.28 17.57 -1.20
N SER A 4 10.04 18.67 -1.06
CA SER A 4 11.47 18.65 -0.69
C SER A 4 11.74 18.10 0.72
N GLN A 5 10.73 18.03 1.59
CA GLN A 5 10.87 17.59 2.99
C GLN A 5 10.45 16.13 3.23
N LEU A 6 9.99 15.41 2.21
CA LEU A 6 9.60 14.01 2.36
C LEU A 6 10.84 13.09 2.40
N PRO A 7 10.88 12.09 3.29
CA PRO A 7 11.99 11.15 3.34
C PRO A 7 12.05 10.32 2.06
N GLN A 8 13.24 9.95 1.61
CA GLN A 8 13.41 9.07 0.45
C GLN A 8 12.76 7.71 0.73
N PHE A 9 11.78 7.32 -0.07
CA PHE A 9 11.10 6.02 0.02
C PHE A 9 11.84 4.96 -0.81
N ASP A 10 11.81 3.71 -0.33
CA ASP A 10 12.32 2.59 -1.14
C ASP A 10 11.16 2.11 -1.99
N HIS A 11 11.39 1.91 -3.29
CA HIS A 11 10.39 1.39 -4.20
C HIS A 11 10.96 0.22 -5.00
N SER A 12 10.14 -0.79 -5.22
CA SER A 12 10.43 -1.94 -6.07
C SER A 12 9.20 -2.19 -6.94
N PRO A 13 9.26 -1.92 -8.25
CA PRO A 13 8.11 -2.09 -9.14
C PRO A 13 7.55 -3.50 -9.07
N ASN A 14 6.21 -3.62 -9.07
CA ASN A 14 5.44 -4.87 -8.92
C ASN A 14 5.46 -5.53 -7.52
N TYR A 15 6.11 -4.92 -6.52
CA TYR A 15 6.06 -5.36 -5.11
C TYR A 15 5.33 -4.32 -4.24
N CYS A 16 4.16 -3.85 -4.70
CA CYS A 16 3.44 -2.73 -4.08
C CYS A 16 3.03 -3.01 -2.62
N GLU A 17 2.78 -4.27 -2.28
CA GLU A 17 2.52 -4.75 -0.92
C GLU A 17 3.73 -4.58 0.02
N GLU A 18 4.96 -4.82 -0.46
CA GLU A 18 6.18 -4.59 0.32
C GLU A 18 6.55 -3.10 0.36
N ASN A 19 6.30 -2.36 -0.74
CA ASN A 19 6.48 -0.91 -0.80
C ASN A 19 5.60 -0.20 0.23
N VAL A 20 4.31 -0.56 0.32
CA VAL A 20 3.38 0.00 1.32
C VAL A 20 3.77 -0.39 2.74
N TYR A 21 4.25 -1.62 2.97
CA TYR A 21 4.78 -2.02 4.28
C TYR A 21 5.97 -1.14 4.73
N ARG A 22 6.91 -0.85 3.81
CA ARG A 22 8.03 0.06 4.07
C ARG A 22 7.60 1.50 4.25
N LEU A 23 6.65 1.96 3.45
CA LEU A 23 6.07 3.30 3.53
C LEU A 23 5.44 3.56 4.91
N CYS A 24 4.61 2.66 5.42
CA CYS A 24 4.06 2.76 6.78
C CYS A 24 5.17 2.89 7.84
N LYS A 25 6.23 2.07 7.77
CA LYS A 25 7.37 2.18 8.68
C LYS A 25 8.10 3.51 8.55
N LYS A 26 8.37 3.98 7.33
CA LYS A 26 9.08 5.25 7.08
C LYS A 26 8.26 6.46 7.56
N LEU A 27 6.95 6.48 7.36
CA LEU A 27 6.07 7.56 7.84
C LEU A 27 6.04 7.64 9.39
N SER A 28 5.95 6.49 10.07
CA SER A 28 6.01 6.43 11.54
C SER A 28 7.39 6.81 12.10
N LEU A 29 8.47 6.37 11.46
CA LEU A 29 9.84 6.74 11.86
C LEU A 29 10.16 8.22 11.63
N ALA A 30 9.60 8.83 10.59
CA ALA A 30 9.75 10.25 10.29
C ALA A 30 8.85 11.17 11.13
N GLY A 31 7.96 10.62 11.97
CA GLY A 31 6.98 11.40 12.74
C GLY A 31 5.89 12.07 11.88
N ILE A 32 5.69 11.59 10.65
CA ILE A 32 4.62 12.05 9.74
C ILE A 32 3.29 11.36 10.11
N ALA A 33 3.38 10.12 10.59
CA ALA A 33 2.30 9.33 11.15
C ALA A 33 2.57 9.03 12.63
N ASP A 34 1.56 8.51 13.35
CA ASP A 34 1.75 8.00 14.71
C ASP A 34 2.90 6.97 14.76
N ARG A 35 3.61 6.93 15.89
CA ARG A 35 4.73 6.00 16.12
C ARG A 35 4.37 4.52 15.89
N GLU A 36 3.14 4.15 16.25
CA GLU A 36 2.60 2.79 16.07
C GLU A 36 1.80 2.63 14.76
N ALA A 37 1.79 3.65 13.89
CA ALA A 37 0.94 3.75 12.69
C ALA A 37 -0.57 3.71 12.97
N SER A 38 -1.02 4.11 14.17
CA SER A 38 -2.44 4.04 14.59
C SER A 38 -3.40 4.90 13.76
N ASP A 39 -2.90 5.96 13.12
CA ASP A 39 -3.61 6.84 12.20
C ASP A 39 -3.57 6.38 10.73
N LEU A 40 -2.81 5.33 10.40
CA LEU A 40 -2.67 4.81 9.05
C LEU A 40 -3.58 3.61 8.75
N TYR A 41 -4.03 3.54 7.51
CA TYR A 41 -4.78 2.44 6.93
C TYR A 41 -4.17 2.02 5.61
N VAL A 42 -3.97 0.71 5.43
CA VAL A 42 -3.50 0.11 4.18
C VAL A 42 -4.71 -0.38 3.39
N VAL A 43 -4.81 0.02 2.13
CA VAL A 43 -5.92 -0.34 1.24
C VAL A 43 -5.40 -1.24 0.13
N PHE A 44 -5.73 -2.53 0.20
CA PHE A 44 -5.53 -3.45 -0.91
C PHE A 44 -6.69 -3.29 -1.89
N ILE A 45 -6.38 -3.04 -3.16
CA ILE A 45 -7.36 -2.92 -4.24
C ILE A 45 -7.44 -4.26 -4.96
N SER A 46 -8.62 -4.88 -5.00
CA SER A 46 -8.81 -6.27 -5.47
C SER A 46 -10.29 -6.54 -5.86
N ASN A 47 -10.70 -7.81 -5.77
CA ASN A 47 -12.04 -8.43 -5.92
C ASN A 47 -13.07 -8.20 -4.77
N ASP A 48 -14.33 -8.59 -5.00
CA ASP A 48 -15.36 -9.00 -4.01
C ASP A 48 -16.20 -7.93 -3.28
N LYS A 49 -15.71 -7.18 -2.26
CA LYS A 49 -16.60 -6.42 -1.31
C LYS A 49 -16.21 -4.97 -0.97
N LYS A 50 -17.16 -4.19 -0.39
CA LYS A 50 -17.13 -2.71 -0.32
C LYS A 50 -17.53 -2.12 1.06
N GLN A 51 -16.61 -1.52 1.83
CA GLN A 51 -16.91 -0.57 2.92
C GLN A 51 -15.74 0.42 3.17
N ILE A 52 -16.04 1.67 3.53
CA ILE A 52 -15.09 2.67 4.06
C ILE A 52 -15.75 3.37 5.26
N LYS A 53 -15.06 3.49 6.40
CA LYS A 53 -15.47 4.34 7.52
C LYS A 53 -14.81 5.71 7.36
N ARG A 54 -15.56 6.80 7.55
CA ARG A 54 -15.03 8.18 7.53
C ARG A 54 -14.81 8.70 8.95
N ASP A 55 -13.85 9.61 9.07
CA ASP A 55 -13.52 10.37 10.28
C ASP A 55 -13.26 11.83 9.87
N ASP A 56 -13.23 12.78 10.81
CA ASP A 56 -13.38 14.23 10.56
C ASP A 56 -12.16 14.94 9.95
N LYS A 57 -11.03 14.25 9.74
CA LYS A 57 -9.85 14.80 9.03
C LYS A 57 -9.96 14.55 7.53
N SER A 58 -9.51 15.49 6.70
CA SER A 58 -9.38 15.29 5.24
C SER A 58 -8.31 14.22 4.96
N PRO A 59 -8.67 13.03 4.46
CA PRO A 59 -7.73 11.93 4.33
C PRO A 59 -6.80 12.12 3.12
N GLN A 60 -5.57 11.62 3.25
CA GLN A 60 -4.53 11.63 2.23
C GLN A 60 -4.25 10.21 1.72
N VAL A 61 -3.86 10.10 0.46
CA VAL A 61 -3.43 8.86 -0.19
C VAL A 61 -1.94 8.96 -0.49
N TRP A 62 -1.20 7.94 -0.05
CA TRP A 62 0.22 7.77 -0.31
C TRP A 62 0.40 6.57 -1.23
N ASP A 63 0.35 6.80 -2.54
CA ASP A 63 0.56 5.78 -3.57
C ASP A 63 1.88 6.08 -4.31
N LEU A 64 2.82 5.12 -4.26
CA LEU A 64 4.14 5.25 -4.87
C LEU A 64 4.15 4.94 -6.37
N ASP A 65 3.07 4.36 -6.90
CA ASP A 65 2.94 3.99 -8.32
C ASP A 65 2.05 5.00 -9.10
N SER A 66 1.54 6.04 -8.43
CA SER A 66 0.73 7.11 -9.03
C SER A 66 1.55 8.26 -9.62
N THR A 67 1.06 8.86 -10.70
CA THR A 67 1.57 10.13 -11.26
C THR A 67 0.92 11.38 -10.66
N LEU A 68 -0.03 11.23 -9.74
CA LEU A 68 -0.67 12.34 -9.04
C LEU A 68 0.25 12.95 -7.96
N ALA A 69 -0.22 13.99 -7.28
CA ALA A 69 0.50 14.58 -6.16
C ALA A 69 0.81 13.53 -5.08
N PHE A 70 1.99 13.62 -4.44
CA PHE A 70 2.41 12.68 -3.41
C PHE A 70 2.73 13.42 -2.10
N PRO A 71 1.92 13.24 -1.03
CA PRO A 71 0.62 12.56 -1.01
C PRO A 71 -0.49 13.30 -1.76
N SER A 72 -1.50 12.57 -2.22
CA SER A 72 -2.70 13.12 -2.86
C SER A 72 -3.83 13.34 -1.84
N PRO A 73 -4.64 14.40 -1.95
CA PRO A 73 -5.94 14.45 -1.27
C PRO A 73 -6.85 13.31 -1.77
N LEU A 74 -7.51 12.57 -0.86
CA LEU A 74 -8.32 11.41 -1.24
C LEU A 74 -9.41 11.73 -2.28
N ALA A 75 -10.03 12.90 -2.18
CA ALA A 75 -11.09 13.31 -3.12
C ALA A 75 -10.57 13.42 -4.57
N SER A 76 -9.42 14.08 -4.76
CA SER A 76 -8.74 14.19 -6.05
C SER A 76 -8.28 12.81 -6.54
N TYR A 77 -7.61 12.04 -5.67
CA TYR A 77 -7.15 10.70 -6.00
C TYR A 77 -8.29 9.79 -6.48
N ILE A 78 -9.44 9.78 -5.79
CA ILE A 78 -10.60 8.98 -6.21
C ILE A 78 -11.16 9.45 -7.56
N ALA A 79 -11.27 10.78 -7.76
CA ALA A 79 -11.80 11.34 -9.00
C ALA A 79 -10.92 10.99 -10.21
N GLU A 80 -9.60 11.09 -10.06
CA GLU A 80 -8.64 10.95 -11.15
C GLU A 80 -8.20 9.49 -11.40
N THR A 81 -8.13 8.63 -10.38
CA THR A 81 -7.73 7.22 -10.55
C THR A 81 -8.90 6.26 -10.76
N PHE A 82 -9.97 6.40 -9.98
CA PHE A 82 -11.11 5.48 -10.04
C PHE A 82 -12.24 5.99 -10.94
N HIS A 83 -12.34 7.31 -11.13
CA HIS A 83 -13.35 7.95 -11.97
C HIS A 83 -14.77 7.36 -11.75
N PRO A 84 -15.32 7.46 -10.53
CA PRO A 84 -16.45 6.63 -10.05
C PRO A 84 -17.78 6.84 -10.79
N SER A 85 -17.88 7.89 -11.62
CA SER A 85 -19.00 8.13 -12.54
C SER A 85 -18.95 7.27 -13.81
N PHE A 86 -17.83 6.60 -14.09
CA PHE A 86 -17.70 5.69 -15.23
C PHE A 86 -18.21 4.30 -14.88
N GLN A 87 -19.23 3.82 -15.59
CA GLN A 87 -19.78 2.49 -15.39
C GLN A 87 -18.87 1.44 -16.03
N LEU A 88 -18.19 0.67 -15.19
CA LEU A 88 -17.35 -0.46 -15.59
C LEU A 88 -18.21 -1.68 -15.91
N PHE A 89 -17.72 -2.53 -16.84
CA PHE A 89 -18.20 -3.90 -16.95
C PHE A 89 -17.92 -4.68 -15.65
N SER A 90 -18.71 -5.72 -15.40
CA SER A 90 -18.69 -6.55 -14.19
C SER A 90 -17.30 -7.01 -13.75
N GLU A 91 -16.51 -7.47 -14.70
CA GLU A 91 -15.18 -8.03 -14.57
C GLU A 91 -14.11 -7.00 -14.19
N TYR A 92 -14.35 -5.72 -14.44
CA TYR A 92 -13.46 -4.61 -14.05
C TYR A 92 -13.92 -3.91 -12.77
N GLN A 93 -14.94 -4.40 -12.07
CA GLN A 93 -15.32 -3.82 -10.78
C GLN A 93 -14.15 -3.90 -9.78
N ARG A 94 -13.92 -2.78 -9.09
CA ARG A 94 -12.82 -2.59 -8.14
C ARG A 94 -13.35 -2.64 -6.72
N PHE A 95 -12.59 -3.27 -5.84
CA PHE A 95 -12.98 -3.52 -4.46
C PHE A 95 -11.79 -3.29 -3.54
N TYR A 96 -12.06 -3.17 -2.24
CA TYR A 96 -11.13 -2.54 -1.31
C TYR A 96 -11.10 -3.31 0.01
N ARG A 97 -9.98 -3.94 0.33
CA ARG A 97 -9.71 -4.49 1.65
C ARG A 97 -8.90 -3.46 2.44
N ILE A 98 -9.57 -2.81 3.39
CA ILE A 98 -8.94 -1.88 4.32
C ILE A 98 -8.39 -2.64 5.52
N VAL A 99 -7.11 -2.44 5.84
CA VAL A 99 -6.42 -3.04 6.99
C VAL A 99 -5.81 -1.92 7.82
N HIS A 100 -6.08 -1.92 9.13
CA HIS A 100 -5.46 -0.97 10.05
C HIS A 100 -3.95 -1.22 10.11
N ALA A 101 -3.12 -0.19 9.95
CA ALA A 101 -1.68 -0.37 9.75
C ALA A 101 -0.94 -1.11 10.88
N PRO A 102 -1.27 -0.97 12.18
CA PRO A 102 -0.64 -1.77 13.23
C PRO A 102 -0.90 -3.29 13.06
N ILE A 103 -2.09 -3.66 12.58
CA ILE A 103 -2.43 -5.06 12.27
C ILE A 103 -1.64 -5.51 11.04
N PHE A 104 -1.57 -4.68 10.01
CA PHE A 104 -0.80 -4.97 8.80
C PHE A 104 0.69 -5.18 9.11
N LEU A 105 1.33 -4.24 9.80
CA LEU A 105 2.76 -4.28 10.13
C LEU A 105 3.17 -5.51 10.96
N ARG A 106 2.29 -6.01 11.83
CA ARG A 106 2.54 -7.21 12.64
C ARG A 106 2.22 -8.53 11.92
N ARG A 107 1.25 -8.54 11.00
CA ARG A 107 0.71 -9.77 10.39
C ARG A 107 1.06 -9.98 8.92
N PHE A 108 1.57 -8.97 8.25
CA PHE A 108 2.00 -9.09 6.86
C PHE A 108 3.26 -9.97 6.76
N ALA A 109 3.25 -10.84 5.76
CA ALA A 109 4.39 -11.65 5.35
C ALA A 109 4.38 -11.79 3.83
N SER A 110 5.56 -11.78 3.22
CA SER A 110 5.78 -12.06 1.81
C SER A 110 7.01 -12.94 1.71
N ASP A 111 6.85 -14.14 1.15
CA ASP A 111 7.94 -15.03 0.73
C ASP A 111 8.34 -14.83 -0.74
N ARG A 112 7.67 -13.87 -1.42
CA ARG A 112 7.82 -13.52 -2.84
C ARG A 112 7.58 -14.66 -3.84
N ARG A 113 7.15 -15.85 -3.43
CA ARG A 113 6.98 -17.00 -4.35
C ARG A 113 5.95 -16.75 -5.44
N HIS A 114 4.98 -15.86 -5.20
CA HIS A 114 4.00 -15.45 -6.19
C HIS A 114 4.57 -14.63 -7.36
N MET A 115 5.79 -14.09 -7.21
CA MET A 115 6.55 -13.38 -8.26
C MET A 115 7.53 -14.30 -8.99
N LYS A 116 7.31 -15.62 -8.91
CA LYS A 116 8.03 -16.61 -9.71
C LYS A 116 7.10 -17.25 -10.74
N ASP A 117 7.63 -17.51 -11.94
CA ASP A 117 6.97 -18.32 -12.95
C ASP A 117 7.02 -19.82 -12.61
N SER A 118 6.44 -20.65 -13.49
CA SER A 118 6.43 -22.11 -13.34
C SER A 118 7.83 -22.76 -13.35
N ASP A 119 8.81 -22.09 -13.95
CA ASP A 119 10.20 -22.55 -14.06
C ASP A 119 11.06 -22.04 -12.88
N GLY A 120 10.49 -21.20 -12.01
CA GLY A 120 11.12 -20.64 -10.83
C GLY A 120 11.88 -19.33 -11.06
N ASN A 121 11.82 -18.75 -12.26
CA ASN A 121 12.43 -17.47 -12.58
C ASN A 121 11.59 -16.32 -12.02
N TRP A 122 12.23 -15.19 -11.72
CA TRP A 122 11.55 -13.99 -11.25
C TRP A 122 10.82 -13.27 -12.39
N THR A 123 9.50 -13.05 -12.24
CA THR A 123 8.70 -12.27 -13.19
C THR A 123 8.98 -10.76 -13.09
N ALA A 124 9.43 -10.31 -11.91
CA ALA A 124 10.04 -8.99 -11.69
C ALA A 124 11.17 -9.11 -10.66
N GLN A 125 12.25 -8.34 -10.83
CA GLN A 125 13.41 -8.38 -9.94
C GLN A 125 13.01 -8.10 -8.48
N PRO A 126 13.29 -9.01 -7.53
CA PRO A 126 12.88 -8.85 -6.16
C PRO A 126 13.67 -7.73 -5.46
N PRO A 127 13.10 -7.13 -4.40
CA PRO A 127 13.84 -6.21 -3.56
C PRO A 127 15.08 -6.88 -2.93
N SER A 128 16.17 -6.12 -2.78
CA SER A 128 17.48 -6.64 -2.34
C SER A 128 17.57 -7.04 -0.85
N TYR A 129 16.53 -6.78 -0.07
CA TYR A 129 16.43 -7.13 1.34
C TYR A 129 15.66 -8.44 1.53
N ASP A 130 15.87 -9.12 2.67
CA ASP A 130 15.23 -10.39 2.98
C ASP A 130 13.69 -10.33 2.91
N PRO A 131 13.01 -11.45 2.59
CA PRO A 131 11.55 -11.54 2.57
C PRO A 131 10.92 -11.12 3.91
N ILE A 132 9.77 -10.46 3.87
CA ILE A 132 9.11 -9.94 5.08
C ILE A 132 8.40 -11.08 5.82
N VAL A 133 8.67 -11.21 7.12
CA VAL A 133 8.09 -12.24 7.99
C VAL A 133 7.15 -11.59 9.00
N ALA A 134 6.01 -12.23 9.26
CA ALA A 134 5.08 -11.82 10.30
C ALA A 134 5.70 -11.96 11.71
N GLU A 135 5.28 -11.10 12.63
CA GLU A 135 5.76 -11.11 14.01
C GLU A 135 5.51 -12.48 14.69
N GLY A 136 6.56 -13.04 15.29
CA GLY A 136 6.50 -14.36 15.95
C GLY A 136 6.65 -15.57 15.02
N MET A 137 6.85 -15.38 13.72
CA MET A 137 7.15 -16.46 12.77
C MET A 137 8.63 -16.48 12.36
N LYS A 138 9.11 -17.63 11.87
CA LYS A 138 10.43 -17.78 11.24
C LYS A 138 10.24 -18.05 9.75
N VAL A 139 11.23 -17.66 8.92
CA VAL A 139 11.34 -18.16 7.55
C VAL A 139 11.53 -19.68 7.61
N ALA A 140 10.81 -20.41 6.76
CA ALA A 140 10.92 -21.85 6.57
C ALA A 140 11.89 -22.17 5.43
#